data_AF-A0ABD3H7Q0-F1
#
_entry.id   AF-A0ABD3H7Q0-F1
#
_cell.length_a   1.000
_cell.length_b   1.000
_cell.length_c   1.000
_cell.angle_alpha   90.00
_cell.angle_beta   90.00
_cell.angle_gamma   90.00
#
_symmetry.space_group_name_H-M   'P 1'
#
loop_
_entity.id
_entity.type
_entity.pdbx_description
1 polymer ?
#
loop_
_entity_poly.entity_id
_entity_poly.type
_entity_poly.pdbx_seq_one_letter_code
_entity_poly.pdbx_strand_id
1 'polypeptide(L)'
;MCSVLTLRVRYAVLTSECSFVALEQIGQVANGLVAQGGQLILPVAILHAAAFALGYFMSKVCKFGETTSRTIAIECGMQSSALGFLLAQKHFSNPLVAVSSAVSVIAMALGGSALAVYWRNQPIPAGDKDDLKE
;
A
#
# COMPACT_ATOMS: atom_id res chain seq x y z
N MET A 1 -3.02 -16.76 -16.82
CA MET A 1 -1.66 -17.02 -16.25
C MET A 1 -0.78 -15.77 -16.26
N CYS A 2 -0.85 -14.90 -17.28
CA CYS A 2 -0.05 -13.67 -17.36
C CYS A 2 -0.36 -12.64 -16.24
N SER A 3 -1.63 -12.28 -16.00
CA SER A 3 -1.98 -11.23 -15.01
C SER A 3 -1.70 -11.59 -13.54
N VAL A 4 -1.78 -12.87 -13.17
CA VAL A 4 -1.42 -13.35 -11.82
C VAL A 4 0.09 -13.34 -11.62
N LEU A 5 0.87 -13.53 -12.68
CA LEU A 5 2.34 -13.46 -12.64
C LEU A 5 2.81 -12.00 -12.58
N THR A 6 2.15 -11.08 -13.29
CA THR A 6 2.41 -9.63 -13.20
C THR A 6 2.09 -9.08 -11.81
N LEU A 7 0.97 -9.51 -11.21
CA LEU A 7 0.67 -9.19 -9.81
C LEU A 7 1.73 -9.78 -8.88
N ARG A 8 2.15 -11.04 -9.06
CA ARG A 8 3.17 -11.68 -8.21
C ARG A 8 4.55 -11.02 -8.32
N VAL A 9 4.96 -10.58 -9.51
CA VAL A 9 6.26 -9.93 -9.74
C VAL A 9 6.25 -8.49 -9.22
N ARG A 10 5.19 -7.71 -9.50
CA ARG A 10 5.06 -6.36 -8.90
C ARG A 10 4.91 -6.42 -7.39
N TYR A 11 4.11 -7.36 -6.87
CA TYR A 11 3.90 -7.53 -5.44
C TYR A 11 5.19 -7.94 -4.72
N ALA A 12 5.95 -8.89 -5.27
CA ALA A 12 7.26 -9.27 -4.72
C ALA A 12 8.26 -8.10 -4.75
N VAL A 13 8.31 -7.35 -5.85
CA VAL A 13 9.18 -6.16 -6.00
C VAL A 13 8.75 -5.03 -5.05
N LEU A 14 7.45 -4.75 -4.91
CA LEU A 14 6.93 -3.76 -3.95
C LEU A 14 7.22 -4.16 -2.50
N THR A 15 7.14 -5.45 -2.15
CA THR A 15 7.48 -5.91 -0.79
C THR A 15 8.99 -5.86 -0.49
N SER A 16 9.86 -6.10 -1.47
CA SER A 16 11.31 -5.96 -1.27
C SER A 16 11.74 -4.51 -1.10
N GLU A 17 11.18 -3.59 -1.90
CA GLU A 17 11.42 -2.15 -1.75
C GLU A 17 10.88 -1.62 -0.42
N CYS A 18 9.68 -2.04 0.00
CA CYS A 18 9.10 -1.65 1.29
C CYS A 18 9.95 -2.12 2.47
N SER A 19 10.59 -3.28 2.39
CA SER A 19 11.39 -3.83 3.48
C SER A 19 12.66 -3.01 3.72
N PHE A 20 13.36 -2.63 2.64
CA PHE A 20 14.54 -1.77 2.75
C PHE A 20 14.17 -0.36 3.23
N VAL A 21 13.14 0.25 2.62
CA VAL A 21 12.65 1.58 2.98
C VAL A 21 12.16 1.61 4.44
N ALA A 22 11.47 0.56 4.91
CA ALA A 22 11.01 0.49 6.29
C ALA A 22 12.16 0.47 7.28
N LEU A 23 13.20 -0.34 7.03
CA LEU A 23 14.37 -0.40 7.92
C LEU A 23 15.10 0.95 8.00
N GLU A 24 15.27 1.62 6.87
CA GLU A 24 15.90 2.94 6.83
C GLU A 24 15.08 4.00 7.58
N GLN A 25 13.78 4.09 7.32
CA GLN A 25 12.88 5.03 7.99
C GLN A 25 12.85 4.79 9.50
N ILE A 26 12.61 3.54 9.92
CA ILE A 26 12.55 3.16 11.33
C ILE A 26 13.87 3.50 12.03
N GLY A 27 15.02 3.27 11.40
CA GLY A 27 16.32 3.63 11.95
C GLY A 27 16.46 5.13 12.21
N GLN A 28 16.02 5.97 11.26
CA GLN A 28 16.14 7.43 11.38
C GLN A 28 15.16 8.05 12.39
N VAL A 29 13.99 7.45 12.63
CA VAL A 29 12.98 7.98 13.57
C VAL A 29 12.69 7.07 14.77
N ALA A 30 13.58 6.15 15.09
CA ALA A 30 13.37 5.09 16.09
C ALA A 30 12.86 5.62 17.45
N ASN A 31 13.49 6.67 17.98
CA ASN A 31 13.10 7.26 19.27
C ASN A 31 11.68 7.83 19.25
N GLY A 32 11.31 8.53 18.17
CA GLY A 32 9.97 9.09 17.98
C GLY A 32 8.93 8.00 17.74
N LEU A 33 9.29 6.95 17.01
CA LEU A 33 8.44 5.79 16.75
C LEU A 33 8.10 5.02 18.03
N VAL A 34 9.08 4.77 18.90
CA VAL A 34 8.84 4.11 20.20
C VAL A 34 8.00 4.99 21.13
N ALA A 35 8.28 6.29 21.17
CA ALA A 35 7.59 7.21 22.07
C ALA A 35 6.14 7.50 21.65
N GLN A 36 5.88 7.65 20.35
CA GLN A 36 4.61 8.21 19.85
C GLN A 36 4.00 7.43 18.68
N GLY A 37 4.69 6.44 18.12
CA GLY A 37 4.20 5.65 16.99
C GLY A 37 2.90 4.92 17.28
N GLY A 38 2.66 4.49 18.52
CA GLY A 38 1.44 3.80 18.93
C GLY A 38 0.15 4.60 18.65
N GLN A 39 0.18 5.92 18.85
CA GLN A 39 -0.97 6.80 18.59
C GLN A 39 -1.27 6.95 17.10
N LEU A 40 -0.28 6.69 16.24
CA LEU A 40 -0.38 6.83 14.79
C LEU A 40 -0.87 5.55 14.11
N ILE A 41 -0.86 4.40 14.78
CA ILE A 41 -1.25 3.10 14.20
C ILE A 41 -2.69 3.15 13.66
N LEU A 42 -3.65 3.53 14.50
CA LEU A 42 -5.06 3.54 14.12
C LEU A 42 -5.38 4.51 12.97
N PRO A 43 -5.00 5.80 13.02
CA PRO A 43 -5.30 6.73 11.92
C PRO A 43 -4.62 6.32 10.61
N VAL A 44 -3.39 5.83 10.66
CA VAL A 44 -2.67 5.35 9.46
C VAL A 44 -3.31 4.08 8.90
N ALA A 45 -3.73 3.15 9.76
CA ALA A 45 -4.44 1.95 9.32
C ALA A 45 -5.77 2.29 8.62
N ILE A 46 -6.54 3.23 9.18
CA ILE A 46 -7.79 3.71 8.56
C ILE A 46 -7.50 4.37 7.21
N LEU A 47 -6.45 5.21 7.12
CA LEU A 47 -6.06 5.86 5.87
C LEU A 47 -5.78 4.84 4.76
N HIS A 48 -4.95 3.82 5.03
CA HIS A 48 -4.65 2.79 4.04
C HIS A 48 -5.86 1.92 3.72
N ALA A 49 -6.66 1.52 4.72
CA ALA A 49 -7.89 0.77 4.49
C ALA A 49 -8.85 1.54 3.57
N ALA A 50 -8.99 2.85 3.78
CA ALA A 50 -9.78 3.73 2.92
C ALA A 50 -9.17 3.82 1.51
N ALA A 51 -7.85 3.92 1.37
CA ALA A 51 -7.18 3.97 0.07
C ALA A 51 -7.38 2.65 -0.74
N PHE A 52 -7.21 1.49 -0.10
CA PHE A 52 -7.49 0.19 -0.72
C PHE A 52 -8.96 0.09 -1.17
N ALA A 53 -9.89 0.44 -0.27
CA ALA A 53 -11.32 0.39 -0.55
C ALA A 53 -11.70 1.36 -1.68
N LEU A 54 -11.25 2.60 -1.62
CA LEU A 54 -11.57 3.63 -2.62
C LEU A 54 -11.01 3.26 -3.98
N GLY A 55 -9.77 2.75 -4.05
CA GLY A 55 -9.19 2.27 -5.31
C GLY A 55 -10.02 1.15 -5.94
N TYR A 56 -10.50 0.20 -5.12
CA TYR A 56 -11.40 -0.85 -5.60
C TYR A 56 -12.76 -0.28 -6.06
N PHE A 57 -13.44 0.51 -5.23
CA PHE A 57 -14.77 1.01 -5.56
C PHE A 57 -14.76 1.97 -6.77
N MET A 58 -13.78 2.86 -6.85
CA MET A 58 -13.65 3.78 -7.98
C MET A 58 -13.42 3.05 -9.29
N SER A 59 -12.59 2.00 -9.29
CA SER A 59 -12.40 1.18 -10.49
C SER A 59 -13.67 0.42 -10.90
N LYS A 60 -14.47 -0.06 -9.93
CA LYS A 60 -15.80 -0.62 -10.22
C LYS A 60 -16.77 0.41 -10.79
N VAL A 61 -16.79 1.64 -10.26
CA VAL A 61 -17.62 2.75 -10.80
C VAL A 61 -17.22 3.09 -12.23
N CYS A 62 -15.92 3.07 -12.53
CA CYS A 62 -15.37 3.21 -13.89
C CYS A 62 -15.58 1.97 -14.78
N LYS A 63 -16.29 0.94 -14.30
CA LYS A 63 -16.65 -0.29 -15.04
C LYS A 63 -15.49 -1.20 -15.43
N PHE A 64 -14.35 -1.11 -14.74
CA PHE A 64 -13.22 -2.03 -14.94
C PHE A 64 -13.55 -3.47 -14.49
N GLY A 65 -12.83 -4.43 -15.08
CA GLY A 65 -12.82 -5.83 -14.69
C GLY A 65 -12.29 -6.03 -13.26
N GLU A 66 -12.55 -7.21 -12.70
CA GLU A 66 -12.14 -7.60 -11.36
C GLU A 66 -10.61 -7.62 -11.21
N THR A 67 -9.90 -8.14 -12.21
CA THR A 67 -8.42 -8.18 -12.20
C THR A 67 -7.83 -6.77 -12.12
N THR A 68 -8.30 -5.87 -12.97
CA THR A 68 -7.88 -4.46 -13.00
C THR A 68 -8.27 -3.75 -11.72
N SER A 69 -9.48 -3.99 -11.20
CA SER A 69 -9.96 -3.34 -9.96
C SER A 69 -9.14 -3.74 -8.74
N ARG A 70 -8.79 -5.04 -8.61
CA ARG A 70 -7.87 -5.52 -7.56
C ARG A 70 -6.49 -4.89 -7.67
N THR A 71 -5.99 -4.73 -8.89
CA THR A 71 -4.70 -4.07 -9.15
C THR A 71 -4.73 -2.61 -8.70
N ILE A 72 -5.74 -1.85 -9.15
CA ILE A 72 -5.90 -0.43 -8.80
C ILE A 72 -6.04 -0.24 -7.28
N ALA A 73 -6.78 -1.12 -6.60
CA ALA A 73 -6.88 -1.09 -5.15
C ALA A 73 -5.52 -1.21 -4.46
N ILE A 74 -4.67 -2.16 -4.89
CA ILE A 74 -3.33 -2.36 -4.32
C ILE A 74 -2.45 -1.15 -4.61
N GLU A 75 -2.41 -0.66 -5.84
CA GLU A 75 -1.58 0.49 -6.23
C GLU A 75 -2.01 1.78 -5.50
N CYS A 76 -3.32 1.94 -5.25
CA CYS A 76 -3.84 3.08 -4.51
C CYS A 76 -3.47 3.02 -3.03
N GLY A 77 -3.53 1.83 -2.40
CA GLY A 77 -3.19 1.68 -0.99
C GLY A 77 -1.69 1.54 -0.69
N MET A 78 -0.88 1.13 -1.67
CA MET A 78 0.58 0.96 -1.56
C MET A 78 1.35 2.09 -2.27
N GLN A 79 1.14 3.33 -1.82
CA GLN A 79 1.89 4.48 -2.32
C GLN A 79 3.32 4.51 -1.76
N SER A 80 4.23 5.24 -2.44
CA SER A 80 5.63 5.36 -1.99
C SER A 80 5.72 6.13 -0.66
N SER A 81 5.96 5.41 0.44
CA SER A 81 6.24 5.99 1.75
C SER A 81 7.60 6.71 1.79
N ALA A 82 8.56 6.32 0.95
CA ALA A 82 9.89 6.94 0.89
C ALA A 82 9.78 8.43 0.55
N LEU A 83 8.97 8.76 -0.47
CA LEU A 83 8.74 10.15 -0.87
C LEU A 83 8.06 10.94 0.25
N GLY A 84 7.04 10.36 0.92
CA GLY A 84 6.36 10.99 2.05
C GLY A 84 7.32 11.32 3.20
N PHE A 85 8.21 10.40 3.52
CA PHE A 85 9.22 10.57 4.55
C PHE A 85 10.25 11.67 4.21
N LEU A 86 10.75 11.68 2.97
CA LEU A 86 11.69 12.72 2.51
C LEU A 86 11.04 14.12 2.53
N LEU A 87 9.79 14.23 2.08
CA LEU A 87 9.04 15.48 2.14
C LEU A 87 8.79 15.91 3.60
N ALA A 88 8.46 14.97 4.48
CA ALA A 88 8.27 15.23 5.90
C ALA A 88 9.53 15.84 6.52
N GLN A 89 10.69 15.24 6.29
CA GLN A 89 11.97 15.75 6.82
C GLN A 89 12.35 17.11 6.22
N LYS A 90 12.09 17.32 4.92
CA LYS A 90 12.51 18.54 4.22
C LYS A 90 11.67 19.75 4.60
N HIS A 91 10.38 19.55 4.83
CA HIS A 91 9.42 20.66 4.94
C HIS A 91 8.85 20.85 6.35
N PHE A 92 9.01 19.89 7.26
CA PHE A 92 8.46 19.98 8.62
C PHE A 92 9.56 19.84 9.67
N SER A 93 9.59 20.79 10.60
CA SER A 93 10.51 20.75 11.74
C SER A 93 10.10 19.72 12.81
N ASN A 94 8.83 19.30 12.81
CA ASN A 94 8.32 18.33 13.77
C ASN A 94 8.64 16.89 13.31
N PRO A 95 9.47 16.13 14.05
CA PRO A 95 9.87 14.78 13.66
C PRO A 95 8.71 13.78 13.64
N LEU A 96 7.59 14.07 14.31
CA LEU A 96 6.40 13.21 14.30
C LEU A 96 5.76 13.07 12.93
N VAL A 97 5.96 14.08 12.06
CA VAL A 97 5.48 14.02 10.67
C VAL A 97 6.24 12.97 9.88
N ALA A 98 7.53 12.75 10.17
CA ALA A 98 8.31 11.67 9.56
C ALA A 98 7.99 10.30 10.17
N VAL A 99 7.67 10.25 11.48
CA VAL A 99 7.23 9.01 12.16
C VAL A 99 5.97 8.42 11.52
N SER A 100 5.01 9.26 11.12
CA SER A 100 3.78 8.76 10.47
C SER A 100 4.07 8.00 9.18
N SER A 101 5.07 8.43 8.41
CA SER A 101 5.50 7.75 7.18
C SER A 101 6.16 6.39 7.47
N ALA A 102 6.92 6.28 8.56
CA ALA A 102 7.49 5.01 9.02
C ALA A 102 6.42 4.03 9.53
N VAL A 103 5.34 4.53 10.15
CA VAL A 103 4.17 3.70 10.51
C VAL A 103 3.40 3.27 9.25
N SER A 104 3.28 4.18 8.27
CA SER A 104 2.58 3.96 7.00
C SER A 104 3.16 2.83 6.18
N VAL A 105 4.48 2.72 6.05
CA VAL A 105 5.10 1.61 5.30
C VAL A 105 4.78 0.24 5.89
N ILE A 106 4.69 0.14 7.22
CA ILE A 106 4.30 -1.11 7.91
C ILE A 106 2.82 -1.40 7.64
N ALA A 107 1.95 -0.40 7.80
CA ALA A 107 0.51 -0.55 7.62
C ALA A 107 0.13 -0.97 6.19
N MET A 108 0.72 -0.35 5.18
CA MET A 108 0.43 -0.70 3.77
C MET A 108 0.99 -2.07 3.39
N ALA A 109 2.14 -2.47 3.93
CA ALA A 109 2.71 -3.80 3.67
C ALA A 109 1.85 -4.91 4.28
N LEU A 110 1.36 -4.72 5.51
CA LEU A 110 0.44 -5.65 6.16
C LEU A 110 -0.91 -5.70 5.44
N GLY A 111 -1.50 -4.53 5.16
CA GLY A 111 -2.79 -4.41 4.49
C GLY A 111 -2.77 -4.98 3.07
N GLY A 112 -1.76 -4.63 2.27
CA GLY A 112 -1.54 -5.17 0.93
C GLY A 112 -1.37 -6.69 0.96
N SER A 113 -0.65 -7.23 1.95
CA SER A 113 -0.38 -8.68 2.05
C SER A 113 -1.61 -9.46 2.43
N ALA A 114 -2.38 -8.95 3.40
CA ALA A 114 -3.65 -9.53 3.77
C ALA A 114 -4.61 -9.55 2.56
N LEU A 115 -4.70 -8.44 1.82
CA LEU A 115 -5.62 -8.31 0.69
C LEU A 115 -5.19 -9.19 -0.50
N ALA A 116 -3.89 -9.28 -0.78
CA ALA A 116 -3.33 -10.16 -1.80
C ALA A 116 -3.58 -11.64 -1.48
N VAL A 117 -3.45 -12.04 -0.20
CA VAL A 117 -3.78 -13.40 0.25
C VAL A 117 -5.29 -13.66 0.16
N TYR A 118 -6.10 -12.70 0.58
CA TYR A 118 -7.56 -12.79 0.48
C TYR A 118 -8.00 -13.03 -0.98
N TRP A 119 -7.52 -12.21 -1.92
CA TRP A 119 -7.87 -12.35 -3.33
C TRP A 119 -7.21 -13.53 -4.04
N ARG A 120 -6.08 -14.03 -3.54
CA ARG A 120 -5.51 -15.30 -4.02
C ARG A 120 -6.50 -16.46 -3.83
N ASN A 121 -7.31 -16.41 -2.78
CA ASN A 121 -8.31 -17.43 -2.46
C ASN A 121 -9.70 -17.14 -3.07
N GLN A 122 -9.84 -16.08 -3.88
CA GLN A 122 -11.09 -15.69 -4.52
C GLN A 122 -10.96 -15.84 -6.05
N PRO A 123 -11.66 -16.80 -6.68
CA PRO A 123 -11.58 -16.99 -8.12
C PRO A 123 -12.04 -15.73 -8.85
N ILE A 124 -11.38 -15.43 -9.96
CA ILE A 124 -11.80 -14.34 -10.85
C ILE A 124 -13.06 -14.81 -11.59
N PRO A 125 -14.13 -14.00 -11.70
CA PRO A 125 -15.34 -14.36 -12.43
C PRO A 125 -15.04 -14.83 -13.86
N ALA A 126 -15.74 -15.88 -14.30
CA ALA A 126 -15.64 -16.35 -15.68
C ALA A 126 -16.14 -15.23 -16.63
N GLY A 127 -15.29 -14.81 -17.57
CA GLY A 127 -15.58 -13.67 -18.46
C GLY A 127 -15.19 -12.31 -17.91
N ASP A 128 -14.24 -12.24 -16.97
CA ASP A 128 -13.64 -10.96 -16.56
C ASP A 128 -13.12 -10.16 -17.74
N LYS A 129 -13.26 -8.83 -17.68
CA LYS A 129 -12.86 -7.94 -18.76
C LYS A 129 -11.34 -7.90 -18.88
N ASP A 130 -10.86 -7.93 -20.11
CA ASP A 130 -9.46 -7.69 -20.41
C ASP A 130 -9.25 -6.21 -20.76
N ASP A 131 -9.22 -5.37 -19.73
CA ASP A 131 -9.20 -3.91 -19.88
C ASP A 131 -7.89 -3.35 -20.46
N LEU A 132 -6.87 -4.20 -20.69
CA LEU A 132 -5.53 -3.81 -21.14
C LEU A 132 -5.20 -4.31 -22.56
N LYS A 133 -6.13 -4.95 -23.25
CA LYS A 133 -5.99 -5.29 -24.67
C LYS A 133 -6.64 -4.20 -25.51
N GLU A 134 -5.82 -3.47 -26.26
CA GLU A 134 -6.25 -2.69 -27.43
C GLU A 134 -6.47 -3.61 -28.63
#